data_AF-A0A9D9HGC7-F1
#
_entry.id   AF-A0A9D9HGC7-F1
#
_cell.length_a   1.000
_cell.length_b   1.000
_cell.length_c   1.000
_cell.angle_alpha   90.00
_cell.angle_beta   90.00
_cell.angle_gamma   90.00
#
_symmetry.space_group_name_H-M   'P 1'
#
loop_
_entity.id
_entity.type
_entity.pdbx_description
1 polymer ?
#
loop_
_entity_poly.entity_id
_entity_poly.type
_entity_poly.pdbx_seq_one_letter_code
_entity_poly.pdbx_strand_id
1 'polypeptide(L)'
;MSDGSISQDEIDALLAGVDMGGMGTSSASSSKTFSDAQKTALNTFFGNIKPSVKSNYDSMTGSGISVDGPEISVMTRDGLLKSLPEMVVATVVDFSGGLSGDHIFLQSPELAGKLVSLVNNEPGAELDDMALSVLSETISQHVGAELTEMEKNGISGVANQPAETVHV
;
A
#
# COMPACT_ATOMS: atom_id res chain seq x y z
N MET A 1 19.12 8.80 -48.51
CA MET A 1 19.43 7.48 -47.92
C MET A 1 19.12 7.62 -46.45
N SER A 2 17.95 7.13 -46.01
CA SER A 2 17.50 7.27 -44.62
C SER A 2 18.17 6.18 -43.81
N ASP A 3 19.06 6.58 -42.92
CA ASP A 3 19.79 5.68 -42.03
C ASP A 3 18.79 5.09 -41.03
N GLY A 4 18.37 3.86 -41.28
CA GLY A 4 17.44 3.10 -40.44
C GLY A 4 18.18 2.45 -39.27
N SER A 5 18.94 3.23 -38.49
CA SER A 5 19.57 2.73 -37.27
C SER A 5 18.50 2.59 -36.19
N ILE A 6 17.97 1.38 -36.06
CA ILE A 6 17.15 0.96 -34.93
C ILE A 6 17.89 1.25 -33.62
N SER A 7 17.18 1.73 -32.60
CA SER A 7 17.79 2.04 -31.30
C SER A 7 18.13 0.76 -30.54
N GLN A 8 19.13 0.81 -29.64
CA GLN A 8 19.48 -0.36 -28.81
C GLN A 8 18.31 -0.83 -27.93
N ASP A 9 17.45 0.10 -27.49
CA ASP A 9 16.26 -0.23 -26.73
C ASP A 9 15.23 -1.02 -27.56
N GLU A 10 15.10 -0.71 -28.85
CA GLU A 10 14.28 -1.51 -29.78
C GLU A 10 14.90 -2.88 -30.08
N ILE A 11 16.23 -2.97 -30.16
CA ILE A 11 16.93 -4.25 -30.33
C ILE A 11 16.69 -5.16 -29.13
N ASP A 12 16.78 -4.62 -27.91
CA ASP A 12 16.54 -5.37 -26.68
C ASP A 12 15.06 -5.81 -26.57
N ALA A 13 14.12 -4.97 -26.99
CA ALA A 13 12.70 -5.31 -27.04
C ALA A 13 12.39 -6.42 -28.06
N LEU A 14 13.08 -6.42 -29.21
CA LEU A 14 12.94 -7.48 -30.23
C LEU A 14 13.61 -8.79 -29.78
N LEU A 15 14.75 -8.73 -29.09
CA LEU A 15 15.42 -9.92 -28.54
C LEU A 15 14.61 -10.57 -27.42
N ALA A 16 13.95 -9.77 -26.58
CA ALA A 16 13.05 -10.29 -25.54
C ALA A 16 11.79 -10.95 -26.11
N GLY A 17 11.41 -10.64 -27.36
CA GLY A 17 10.23 -11.19 -28.05
C GLY A 17 10.49 -12.45 -28.89
N VAL A 18 11.75 -12.84 -29.12
CA VAL A 18 12.12 -14.04 -29.89
C VAL A 18 12.62 -15.14 -28.95
N ASP A 19 11.68 -15.75 -28.23
CA ASP A 19 11.92 -17.05 -27.57
C ASP A 19 11.58 -18.18 -28.57
N MET A 20 12.61 -18.63 -29.30
CA MET A 20 12.56 -19.81 -30.15
C MET A 20 12.90 -21.05 -29.33
N GLY A 21 11.88 -21.79 -28.89
CA GLY A 21 12.02 -23.20 -28.51
C GLY A 21 11.37 -23.56 -27.18
N GLY A 22 10.17 -24.12 -27.25
CA GLY A 22 9.42 -24.53 -26.08
C GLY A 22 10.10 -25.60 -25.23
N MET A 23 10.14 -25.37 -23.92
CA MET A 23 9.69 -26.31 -22.88
C MET A 23 9.57 -25.50 -21.57
N GLY A 24 8.54 -25.81 -20.77
CA GLY A 24 8.04 -24.98 -19.67
C GLY A 24 9.09 -24.28 -18.79
N THR A 25 8.92 -22.98 -18.65
CA THR A 25 9.25 -22.25 -17.44
C THR A 25 8.29 -21.06 -17.40
N SER A 26 7.53 -20.98 -16.32
CA SER A 26 6.77 -19.78 -15.94
C SER A 26 7.54 -18.53 -16.35
N SER A 27 6.93 -17.71 -17.20
CA SER A 27 7.40 -16.35 -17.49
C SER A 27 7.74 -15.70 -16.15
N ALA A 28 9.03 -15.59 -15.85
CA ALA A 28 9.50 -14.74 -14.79
C ALA A 28 9.15 -13.34 -15.26
N SER A 29 7.98 -12.85 -14.85
CA SER A 29 7.60 -11.46 -15.02
C SER A 29 8.78 -10.64 -14.54
N SER A 30 9.37 -9.84 -15.42
CA SER A 30 10.38 -8.86 -15.07
C SER A 30 9.89 -8.13 -13.81
N SER A 31 10.56 -8.29 -12.68
CA SER A 31 10.17 -7.62 -11.44
C SER A 31 10.23 -6.12 -11.72
N LYS A 32 9.06 -5.49 -11.93
CA LYS A 32 8.99 -4.06 -12.13
C LYS A 32 9.46 -3.42 -10.83
N THR A 33 10.69 -2.89 -10.81
CA THR A 33 11.14 -2.05 -9.70
C THR A 33 10.76 -0.61 -9.99
N PHE A 34 10.45 0.16 -8.95
CA PHE A 34 10.41 1.61 -9.09
C PHE A 34 11.80 2.17 -9.39
N SER A 35 11.87 3.19 -10.22
CA SER A 35 13.06 4.03 -10.39
C SER A 35 13.32 4.85 -9.12
N ASP A 36 14.53 5.38 -8.97
CA ASP A 36 14.86 6.20 -7.80
C ASP A 36 13.97 7.44 -7.70
N ALA A 37 13.66 8.08 -8.83
CA ALA A 37 12.72 9.21 -8.87
C ALA A 37 11.32 8.82 -8.38
N GLN A 38 10.83 7.63 -8.75
CA GLN A 38 9.53 7.12 -8.28
C GLN A 38 9.56 6.82 -6.77
N LYS A 39 10.64 6.20 -6.27
CA LYS A 39 10.82 5.96 -4.83
C LYS A 39 10.91 7.27 -4.05
N THR A 40 11.60 8.28 -4.57
CA THR A 40 11.65 9.61 -3.96
C THR A 40 10.26 10.24 -3.91
N ALA A 41 9.51 10.21 -5.02
CA ALA A 41 8.17 10.76 -5.07
C ALA A 41 7.22 10.10 -4.05
N LEU A 42 7.23 8.76 -3.97
CA LEU A 42 6.44 8.02 -2.99
C LEU A 42 6.87 8.30 -1.54
N ASN A 43 8.17 8.38 -1.26
CA ASN A 43 8.66 8.74 0.07
C ASN A 43 8.23 10.16 0.47
N THR A 44 8.27 11.11 -0.47
CA THR A 44 7.78 12.47 -0.24
C THR A 44 6.27 12.48 0.00
N PHE A 45 5.49 11.75 -0.80
CA PHE A 45 4.05 11.62 -0.65
C PHE A 45 3.67 11.13 0.75
N PHE A 46 4.19 9.97 1.17
CA PHE A 46 3.91 9.43 2.50
C PHE A 46 4.54 10.27 3.62
N GLY A 47 5.67 10.92 3.36
CA GLY A 47 6.27 11.90 4.28
C GLY A 47 5.35 13.10 4.56
N ASN A 48 4.59 13.55 3.56
CA ASN A 48 3.63 14.64 3.68
C ASN A 48 2.34 14.22 4.41
N ILE A 49 1.95 12.94 4.31
CA ILE A 49 0.76 12.38 4.98
C ILE A 49 1.03 12.06 6.45
N LYS A 50 2.27 11.68 6.78
CA LYS A 50 2.71 11.27 8.13
C LYS A 50 2.24 12.20 9.27
N PRO A 51 2.31 13.54 9.18
CA PRO A 51 1.80 14.42 10.24
C PRO A 51 0.30 14.28 10.48
N SER A 52 -0.50 14.14 9.41
CA SER A 52 -1.95 13.93 9.51
C SER A 52 -2.27 12.57 10.13
N VAL A 53 -1.55 11.52 9.72
CA VAL A 53 -1.67 10.19 10.33
C VAL A 53 -1.32 10.25 11.81
N LYS A 54 -0.20 10.88 12.18
CA LYS A 54 0.18 11.03 13.60
C LYS A 54 -0.92 11.74 14.40
N SER A 55 -1.43 12.86 13.89
CA SER A 55 -2.48 13.63 14.56
C SER A 55 -3.77 12.83 14.73
N ASN A 56 -4.15 12.02 13.73
CA ASN A 56 -5.31 11.14 13.80
C ASN A 56 -5.14 10.13 14.93
N TYR A 57 -4.04 9.36 14.93
CA TYR A 57 -3.79 8.36 15.96
C TYR A 57 -3.64 8.98 17.35
N ASP A 58 -2.96 10.13 17.49
CA ASP A 58 -2.88 10.84 18.78
C ASP A 58 -4.28 11.19 19.30
N SER A 59 -5.17 11.67 18.41
CA SER A 59 -6.54 12.03 18.76
C SER A 59 -7.38 10.81 19.14
N MET A 60 -7.27 9.71 18.40
CA MET A 60 -8.05 8.49 18.66
C MET A 60 -7.58 7.75 19.92
N THR A 61 -6.28 7.71 20.17
CA THR A 61 -5.68 6.94 21.27
C THR A 61 -5.50 7.74 22.57
N GLY A 62 -5.65 9.07 22.51
CA GLY A 62 -5.32 9.96 23.62
C GLY A 62 -3.85 9.88 24.05
N SER A 63 -2.99 9.26 23.24
CA SER A 63 -1.61 8.92 23.57
C SER A 63 -0.66 9.55 22.56
N GLY A 64 0.51 9.98 23.01
CA GLY A 64 1.53 10.51 22.10
C GLY A 64 2.19 9.38 21.31
N ILE A 65 1.78 9.19 20.06
CA ILE A 65 2.39 8.19 19.19
C ILE A 65 3.55 8.79 18.38
N SER A 66 4.54 7.97 18.06
CA SER A 66 5.56 8.30 17.05
C SER A 66 5.31 7.47 15.81
N VAL A 67 5.46 8.10 14.64
CA VAL A 67 5.40 7.45 13.34
C VAL A 67 6.76 7.64 12.70
N ASP A 68 7.35 6.59 12.15
CA ASP A 68 8.62 6.67 11.41
C ASP A 68 8.39 6.89 9.91
N GLY A 69 9.45 6.98 9.12
CA GLY A 69 9.33 7.06 7.66
C GLY A 69 8.96 5.70 7.05
N PRO A 70 8.26 5.67 5.91
CA PRO A 70 7.93 4.42 5.24
C PRO A 70 9.19 3.77 4.62
N GLU A 71 9.11 2.45 4.41
CA GLU A 71 10.00 1.73 3.51
C GLU A 71 9.21 1.31 2.27
N ILE A 72 9.79 1.52 1.08
CA ILE A 72 9.12 1.20 -0.19
C ILE A 72 9.77 -0.02 -0.81
N SER A 73 8.97 -1.07 -0.99
CA SER A 73 9.35 -2.29 -1.68
C SER A 73 8.35 -2.63 -2.77
N VAL A 74 8.81 -3.34 -3.80
CA VAL A 74 7.93 -3.92 -4.84
C VAL A 74 8.07 -5.42 -4.81
N MET A 75 6.94 -6.11 -4.67
CA MET A 75 6.89 -7.57 -4.59
C MET A 75 5.69 -8.11 -5.36
N THR A 76 5.75 -9.39 -5.71
CA THR A 76 4.61 -10.10 -6.30
C THR A 76 3.63 -10.49 -5.21
N ARG A 77 2.37 -10.79 -5.59
CA ARG A 77 1.36 -11.32 -4.67
C ARG A 77 1.85 -12.55 -3.91
N ASP A 78 2.46 -13.51 -4.62
CA ASP A 78 3.02 -14.71 -4.00
C ASP A 78 4.18 -14.40 -3.05
N GLY A 79 4.99 -13.39 -3.37
CA GLY A 79 6.07 -12.92 -2.49
C GLY A 79 5.52 -12.33 -1.20
N LEU A 80 4.50 -11.46 -1.30
CA LEU A 80 3.81 -10.90 -0.15
C LEU A 80 3.21 -12.01 0.72
N LEU A 81 2.42 -12.91 0.14
CA LEU A 81 1.77 -14.01 0.87
C LEU A 81 2.77 -14.90 1.63
N LYS A 82 3.97 -15.15 1.07
CA LYS A 82 5.03 -15.91 1.75
C LYS A 82 5.69 -15.15 2.90
N SER A 83 5.60 -13.82 2.91
CA SER A 83 6.20 -12.97 3.95
C SER A 83 5.24 -12.68 5.11
N LEU A 84 3.94 -12.89 4.92
CA LEU A 84 2.93 -12.64 5.94
C LEU A 84 2.97 -13.74 7.02
N PRO A 85 2.69 -13.38 8.28
CA PRO A 85 2.43 -14.36 9.33
C PRO A 85 1.14 -15.15 9.05
N GLU A 86 0.89 -16.18 9.86
CA GLU A 86 -0.31 -17.02 9.73
C GLU A 86 -1.61 -16.24 9.91
N MET A 87 -1.61 -15.24 10.79
CA MET A 87 -2.77 -14.38 11.06
C MET A 87 -2.40 -12.91 10.90
N VAL A 88 -3.26 -12.16 10.23
CA VAL A 88 -3.15 -10.71 10.01
C VAL A 88 -4.48 -10.03 10.24
N VAL A 89 -4.42 -8.74 10.55
CA VAL A 89 -5.59 -7.85 10.43
C VAL A 89 -5.44 -7.08 9.14
N ALA A 90 -6.39 -7.26 8.22
CA ALA A 90 -6.37 -6.68 6.89
C ALA A 90 -7.53 -5.71 6.72
N THR A 91 -7.24 -4.48 6.32
CA THR A 91 -8.26 -3.50 5.94
C THR A 91 -8.17 -3.24 4.44
N VAL A 92 -9.26 -3.47 3.71
CA VAL A 92 -9.37 -3.24 2.27
C VAL A 92 -10.12 -1.94 2.02
N VAL A 93 -9.57 -1.07 1.17
CA VAL A 93 -10.10 0.26 0.85
C VAL A 93 -9.88 0.61 -0.62
N ASP A 94 -10.40 -0.24 -1.52
CA ASP A 94 -10.10 -0.17 -2.95
C ASP A 94 -10.31 1.22 -3.56
N PHE A 95 -9.34 1.65 -4.37
CA PHE A 95 -9.42 2.90 -5.11
C PHE A 95 -10.15 2.73 -6.43
N SER A 96 -10.82 3.79 -6.84
CA SER A 96 -11.54 3.91 -8.10
C SER A 96 -11.46 5.35 -8.65
N GLY A 97 -11.83 5.53 -9.92
CA GLY A 97 -11.80 6.84 -10.58
C GLY A 97 -10.39 7.18 -11.07
N GLY A 98 -9.83 8.31 -10.59
CA GLY A 98 -8.53 8.85 -11.02
C GLY A 98 -7.33 7.91 -10.78
N LEU A 99 -7.46 6.99 -9.84
CA LEU A 99 -6.56 5.87 -9.59
C LEU A 99 -7.42 4.67 -9.23
N SER A 100 -7.12 3.49 -9.79
CA SER A 100 -7.91 2.28 -9.54
C SER A 100 -7.02 1.12 -9.16
N GLY A 101 -7.47 0.32 -8.20
CA GLY A 101 -6.81 -0.91 -7.77
C GLY A 101 -7.01 -1.20 -6.29
N ASP A 102 -6.66 -2.43 -5.92
CA ASP A 102 -6.72 -2.91 -4.54
C ASP A 102 -5.79 -2.06 -3.67
N HIS A 103 -6.32 -1.56 -2.55
CA HIS A 103 -5.55 -0.80 -1.58
C HIS A 103 -5.78 -1.41 -0.20
N ILE A 104 -4.72 -2.03 0.33
CA ILE A 104 -4.83 -2.94 1.49
C ILE A 104 -3.82 -2.51 2.56
N PHE A 105 -4.30 -2.36 3.78
CA PHE A 105 -3.49 -2.20 4.97
C PHE A 105 -3.40 -3.54 5.70
N LEU A 106 -2.18 -3.94 6.05
CA LEU A 106 -1.92 -5.18 6.78
C LEU A 106 -1.25 -4.84 8.11
N GLN A 107 -1.81 -5.36 9.20
CA GLN A 107 -1.31 -5.15 10.55
C GLN A 107 -1.14 -6.49 11.25
N SER A 108 -0.16 -6.58 12.15
CA SER A 108 -0.11 -7.72 13.07
C SER A 108 -1.31 -7.66 14.03
N PRO A 109 -1.85 -8.81 14.46
CA PRO A 109 -2.90 -8.83 15.48
C PRO A 109 -2.49 -8.11 16.77
N GLU A 110 -1.19 -8.18 17.13
CA GLU A 110 -0.64 -7.48 18.28
C GLU A 110 -0.75 -5.95 18.14
N LEU A 111 -0.39 -5.38 16.98
CA LEU A 111 -0.48 -3.94 16.75
C LEU A 111 -1.94 -3.48 16.75
N ALA A 112 -2.80 -4.22 16.05
CA ALA A 112 -4.23 -3.95 15.99
C ALA A 112 -4.87 -3.97 17.39
N GLY A 113 -4.59 -5.01 18.17
CA GLY A 113 -5.11 -5.14 19.55
C GLY A 113 -4.61 -4.04 20.48
N LYS A 114 -3.34 -3.62 20.37
CA LYS A 114 -2.80 -2.48 21.13
C LYS A 114 -3.50 -1.17 20.75
N LEU A 115 -3.71 -0.94 19.46
CA LEU A 115 -4.39 0.26 18.97
C LEU A 115 -5.82 0.33 19.52
N VAL A 116 -6.59 -0.75 19.38
CA VAL A 116 -7.96 -0.83 19.90
C VAL A 116 -7.98 -0.66 21.42
N SER A 117 -7.04 -1.29 22.13
CA SER A 117 -6.93 -1.14 23.58
C SER A 117 -6.73 0.32 24.01
N LEU A 118 -5.94 1.08 23.25
CA LEU A 118 -5.72 2.51 23.51
C LEU A 118 -6.98 3.34 23.19
N VAL A 119 -7.63 3.07 22.06
CA VAL A 119 -8.86 3.80 21.66
C VAL A 119 -9.99 3.57 22.67
N ASN A 120 -10.18 2.33 23.12
CA ASN A 120 -11.23 1.97 24.07
C ASN A 120 -10.84 2.25 25.53
N ASN A 121 -9.58 2.62 25.78
CA ASN A 121 -9.01 2.75 27.12
C ASN A 121 -9.24 1.47 27.97
N GLU A 122 -9.10 0.32 27.33
CA GLU A 122 -9.31 -1.02 27.90
C GLU A 122 -8.14 -1.94 27.50
N PRO A 123 -7.36 -2.47 28.45
CA PRO A 123 -6.22 -3.32 28.12
C PRO A 123 -6.66 -4.70 27.62
N GLY A 124 -6.02 -5.19 26.56
CA GLY A 124 -6.23 -6.55 26.07
C GLY A 124 -7.55 -6.73 25.32
N ALA A 125 -8.00 -5.67 24.63
CA ALA A 125 -9.19 -5.71 23.80
C ALA A 125 -9.11 -6.86 22.78
N GLU A 126 -10.17 -7.67 22.74
CA GLU A 126 -10.30 -8.72 21.74
C GLU A 126 -10.57 -8.09 20.36
N LEU A 127 -10.10 -8.76 19.30
CA LEU A 127 -10.35 -8.34 17.92
C LEU A 127 -11.73 -8.82 17.45
N ASP A 128 -12.78 -8.31 18.10
CA ASP A 128 -14.17 -8.54 17.75
C ASP A 128 -14.69 -7.54 16.69
N ASP A 129 -15.96 -7.67 16.30
CA ASP A 129 -16.57 -6.80 15.27
C ASP A 129 -16.51 -5.30 15.62
N MET A 130 -16.55 -4.96 16.92
CA MET A 130 -16.41 -3.58 17.38
C MET A 130 -14.98 -3.09 17.21
N ALA A 131 -14.00 -3.90 17.61
CA ALA A 131 -12.59 -3.62 17.39
C ALA A 131 -12.26 -3.46 15.90
N LEU A 132 -12.77 -4.34 15.04
CA LEU A 132 -12.57 -4.25 13.58
C LEU A 132 -13.19 -2.96 13.01
N SER A 133 -14.33 -2.51 13.54
CA SER A 133 -14.96 -1.24 13.13
C SER A 133 -14.09 -0.03 13.50
N VAL A 134 -13.46 -0.04 14.68
CA VAL A 134 -12.52 1.02 15.10
C VAL A 134 -11.31 1.07 14.17
N LEU A 135 -10.80 -0.09 13.76
CA LEU A 135 -9.68 -0.18 12.82
C LEU A 135 -10.07 0.33 11.43
N SER A 136 -11.25 -0.06 10.92
CA SER A 136 -11.80 0.47 9.66
C SER A 136 -11.92 2.00 9.68
N GLU A 137 -12.38 2.58 10.79
CA GLU A 137 -12.47 4.04 10.93
C GLU A 137 -11.08 4.70 10.94
N THR A 138 -10.14 4.10 11.68
CA THR A 138 -8.75 4.60 11.73
C THR A 138 -8.13 4.66 10.34
N ILE A 139 -8.29 3.58 9.57
CA ILE A 139 -7.78 3.48 8.20
C ILE A 139 -8.55 4.39 7.25
N SER A 140 -9.86 4.55 7.40
CA SER A 140 -10.65 5.49 6.58
C SER A 140 -10.13 6.92 6.69
N GLN A 141 -9.79 7.35 7.91
CA GLN A 141 -9.19 8.66 8.15
C GLN A 141 -7.76 8.76 7.59
N HIS A 142 -6.98 7.68 7.63
CA HIS A 142 -5.68 7.60 6.95
C HIS A 142 -5.84 7.83 5.44
N VAL A 143 -6.72 7.07 4.80
CA VAL A 143 -7.00 7.16 3.35
C VAL A 143 -7.51 8.55 2.97
N GLY A 144 -8.32 9.20 3.81
CA GLY A 144 -8.73 10.59 3.60
C GLY A 144 -7.54 11.56 3.48
N ALA A 145 -6.47 11.34 4.26
CA ALA A 145 -5.24 12.11 4.14
C ALA A 145 -4.48 11.78 2.85
N GLU A 146 -4.49 10.52 2.40
CA GLU A 146 -3.90 10.12 1.12
C GLU A 146 -4.61 10.80 -0.05
N LEU A 147 -5.94 10.74 -0.11
CA LEU A 147 -6.73 11.37 -1.18
C LEU A 147 -6.51 12.88 -1.24
N THR A 148 -6.45 13.53 -0.07
CA THR A 148 -6.14 14.95 0.02
C THR A 148 -4.74 15.27 -0.53
N GLU A 149 -3.75 14.44 -0.23
CA GLU A 149 -2.39 14.61 -0.75
C GLU A 149 -2.31 14.28 -2.25
N MET A 150 -3.04 13.27 -2.73
CA MET A 150 -3.15 12.93 -4.15
C MET A 150 -3.67 14.13 -4.96
N GLU A 151 -4.75 14.77 -4.48
CA GLU A 151 -5.34 15.95 -5.13
C GLU A 151 -4.32 17.11 -5.23
N LYS A 152 -3.57 17.39 -4.16
CA LYS A 152 -2.49 18.41 -4.17
C LYS A 152 -1.39 18.11 -5.18
N ASN A 153 -1.11 16.83 -5.41
CA ASN A 153 -0.09 16.37 -6.37
C ASN A 153 -0.67 16.17 -7.78
N GLY A 154 -1.92 16.59 -8.03
CA GLY A 154 -2.55 16.60 -9.36
C GLY A 154 -3.21 15.28 -9.75
N ILE A 155 -3.29 14.31 -8.85
CA ILE A 155 -4.03 13.05 -9.06
C ILE A 155 -5.46 13.28 -8.59
N SER A 156 -6.28 13.82 -9.49
CA SER A 156 -7.65 14.24 -9.18
C SER A 156 -8.69 13.14 -9.47
N GLY A 157 -9.81 13.21 -8.74
CA GLY A 157 -10.95 12.31 -8.95
C GLY A 157 -10.74 10.88 -8.47
N VAL A 158 -9.76 10.66 -7.57
CA VAL A 158 -9.62 9.39 -6.86
C VAL A 158 -10.72 9.29 -5.80
N ALA A 159 -11.43 8.18 -5.79
CA ALA A 159 -12.42 7.83 -4.79
C ALA A 159 -12.08 6.46 -4.19
N ASN A 160 -12.57 6.17 -2.99
CA ASN A 160 -12.33 4.91 -2.31
C ASN A 160 -13.63 4.20 -1.93
N GLN A 161 -13.61 2.88 -1.90
CA GLN A 161 -14.67 2.08 -1.26
C GLN A 161 -14.61 2.25 0.27
N PRO A 162 -15.71 1.96 0.99
CA PRO A 162 -15.69 1.91 2.45
C PRO A 162 -14.60 0.97 2.96
N ALA A 163 -13.94 1.33 4.06
CA ALA A 163 -12.90 0.49 4.64
C ALA A 163 -13.50 -0.73 5.34
N GLU A 164 -13.13 -1.93 4.90
CA GLU A 164 -13.58 -3.19 5.49
C GLU A 164 -12.40 -3.93 6.12
N THR A 165 -12.48 -4.15 7.44
CA THR A 165 -11.42 -4.81 8.21
C THR A 165 -11.81 -6.23 8.57
N VAL A 166 -10.90 -7.17 8.33
CA VAL A 166 -11.04 -8.59 8.68
C VAL A 166 -9.81 -9.08 9.45
N HIS A 167 -10.03 -10.02 10.36
CA HIS A 167 -8.96 -10.74 11.06
C HIS A 167 -8.90 -12.16 10.49
N VAL A 168 -7.85 -12.46 9.71
CA VAL A 168 -7.74 -13.63 8.84
C VAL A 168 -6.37 -14.27 8.88
#